data_AF-S8CGU5-F1
#
_entry.id   AF-S8CGU5-F1
#
_cell.length_a   1.000
_cell.length_b   1.000
_cell.length_c   1.000
_cell.angle_alpha   90.00
_cell.angle_beta   90.00
_cell.angle_gamma   90.00
#
_symmetry.space_group_name_H-M   'P 1'
#
loop_
_entity.id
_entity.type
_entity.pdbx_description
1 polymer ?
#
loop_
_entity_poly.entity_id
_entity_poly.type
_entity_poly.pdbx_seq_one_letter_code
_entity_poly.pdbx_strand_id
1 'polypeptide(L)'
;QLILGSSSIARRKILGEMGYKFTVMAADIDEKAIRKEKPEDLVMALAEAKADAIVGRLKIENKEIFKKPSIVITSDTVENSESKLHGEEDAQTTLLITCDQVVVYEGKIREKPSNKVEAREYLKGSS
;
A
#
# COMPACT_ATOMS: atom_id res chain seq x y z
N GLN A 1 13.57 -8.93 -5.39
CA GLN A 1 13.56 -7.45 -5.33
C GLN A 1 12.55 -6.99 -4.28
N LEU A 2 12.75 -5.85 -3.60
CA LEU A 2 11.78 -5.26 -2.67
C LEU A 2 11.26 -3.92 -3.21
N ILE A 3 9.93 -3.78 -3.29
CA ILE A 3 9.25 -2.56 -3.72
C ILE A 3 8.38 -2.05 -2.58
N LEU A 4 8.61 -0.79 -2.17
CA LEU A 4 7.73 -0.06 -1.27
C LEU A 4 6.68 0.69 -2.10
N GLY A 5 5.45 0.21 -2.03
CA GLY A 5 4.25 0.73 -2.67
C GLY A 5 3.63 1.97 -2.02
N SER A 6 4.39 2.68 -1.17
CA SER A 6 3.88 3.74 -0.30
C SER A 6 4.63 5.06 -0.50
N SER A 7 3.87 6.16 -0.61
CA SER A 7 4.42 7.52 -0.65
C SER A 7 4.86 8.06 0.72
N SER A 8 4.57 7.36 1.81
CA SER A 8 4.90 7.78 3.18
C SER A 8 6.41 7.89 3.43
N ILE A 9 6.86 9.08 3.83
CA ILE A 9 8.25 9.35 4.25
C ILE A 9 8.62 8.53 5.50
N ALA A 10 7.70 8.42 6.46
CA ALA A 10 7.94 7.67 7.69
C ALA A 10 8.18 6.17 7.40
N ARG A 11 7.35 5.54 6.57
CA ARG A 11 7.51 4.13 6.20
C ARG A 11 8.81 3.89 5.42
N ARG A 12 9.15 4.80 4.50
CA ARG A 12 10.44 4.78 3.79
C ARG A 12 11.63 4.84 4.75
N LYS A 13 11.56 5.72 5.75
CA LYS A 13 12.63 5.88 6.75
C LYS A 13 12.78 4.62 7.60
N ILE A 14 11.68 4.05 8.11
CA ILE A 14 11.71 2.82 8.92
C ILE A 14 12.37 1.67 8.14
N LEU A 15 11.93 1.40 6.91
CA LEU A 15 12.52 0.35 6.07
C LEU A 15 14.01 0.62 5.78
N GLY A 16 14.39 1.88 5.59
CA GLY A 16 15.79 2.27 5.39
C GLY A 16 16.65 2.08 6.65
N GLU A 17 16.13 2.45 7.82
CA GLU A 17 16.79 2.28 9.12
C GLU A 17 16.98 0.81 9.49
N MET A 18 16.06 -0.06 9.06
CA MET A 18 16.18 -1.52 9.19
C MET A 18 17.21 -2.13 8.21
N GLY A 19 17.83 -1.32 7.35
CA GLY A 19 18.88 -1.76 6.42
C GLY A 19 18.37 -2.41 5.15
N TYR A 20 17.07 -2.35 4.86
CA TYR A 20 16.53 -2.92 3.63
C TYR A 20 16.88 -2.07 2.42
N LYS A 21 17.29 -2.72 1.33
CA LYS A 21 17.40 -2.09 0.00
C LYS A 21 16.09 -2.28 -0.74
N PHE A 22 15.43 -1.19 -1.11
CA PHE A 22 14.13 -1.23 -1.79
C PHE A 22 14.00 -0.11 -2.82
N THR A 23 13.14 -0.35 -3.80
CA THR A 23 12.67 0.66 -4.76
C THR A 23 11.37 1.24 -4.26
N VAL A 24 11.15 2.54 -4.39
CA VAL A 24 9.84 3.13 -4.07
C VAL A 24 9.03 3.31 -5.33
N MET A 25 7.80 2.81 -5.31
CA MET A 25 6.85 2.96 -6.39
C MET A 25 5.51 3.40 -5.79
N ALA A 26 5.14 4.67 -5.96
CA ALA A 26 3.85 5.14 -5.48
C ALA A 26 2.73 4.67 -6.43
N ALA A 27 1.65 4.13 -5.87
CA ALA A 27 0.42 3.89 -6.61
C ALA A 27 -0.17 5.23 -7.06
N ASP A 28 -0.63 5.26 -8.31
CA ASP A 28 -1.31 6.41 -8.90
C ASP A 28 -2.79 6.10 -8.96
N ILE A 29 -3.45 6.27 -7.81
CA ILE A 29 -4.89 6.00 -7.65
C ILE A 29 -5.57 7.20 -7.02
N ASP A 30 -6.84 7.41 -7.37
CA ASP A 30 -7.71 8.36 -6.67
C ASP A 30 -8.29 7.70 -5.42
N GLU A 31 -7.54 7.78 -4.31
CA GLU A 31 -7.96 7.23 -3.00
C GLU A 31 -9.33 7.78 -2.57
N LYS A 32 -9.71 8.99 -3.01
CA LYS A 32 -10.99 9.61 -2.65
C LYS A 32 -12.19 8.98 -3.34
N ALA A 33 -11.98 8.31 -4.48
CA ALA A 33 -13.02 7.58 -5.19
C ALA A 33 -13.37 6.24 -4.50
N ILE A 34 -12.47 5.71 -3.65
CA ILE A 34 -12.67 4.46 -2.92
C ILE A 34 -13.26 4.78 -1.55
N ARG A 35 -14.50 4.34 -1.30
CA ARG A 35 -15.20 4.54 -0.04
C ARG A 35 -15.90 3.27 0.40
N LYS A 36 -15.79 2.97 1.69
CA LYS A 36 -16.49 1.88 2.38
C LYS A 36 -17.01 2.43 3.71
N GLU A 37 -18.11 1.85 4.18
CA GLU A 37 -18.74 2.27 5.44
C GLU A 37 -17.90 1.85 6.64
N LYS A 38 -17.31 0.65 6.58
CA LYS A 38 -16.45 0.14 7.63
C LYS A 38 -15.00 0.53 7.39
N PRO A 39 -14.27 0.98 8.42
CA PRO A 39 -12.88 1.39 8.31
C PRO A 39 -11.97 0.24 7.87
N GLU A 40 -12.24 -0.99 8.31
CA GLU A 40 -11.46 -2.17 7.94
C GLU A 40 -11.60 -2.47 6.44
N ASP A 41 -12.83 -2.42 5.93
CA ASP A 41 -13.12 -2.62 4.50
C ASP A 41 -12.50 -1.51 3.65
N LEU A 42 -12.47 -0.27 4.16
CA LEU A 42 -11.88 0.86 3.46
C LEU A 42 -10.37 0.69 3.31
N VAL A 43 -9.68 0.38 4.41
CA VAL A 43 -8.23 0.19 4.42
C VAL A 43 -7.82 -0.97 3.52
N MET A 44 -8.57 -2.07 3.54
CA MET A 44 -8.32 -3.21 2.66
C MET A 44 -8.47 -2.81 1.18
N ALA A 45 -9.60 -2.20 0.82
CA ALA A 45 -9.86 -1.79 -0.56
C ALA A 45 -8.82 -0.79 -1.10
N LEU A 46 -8.35 0.15 -0.26
CA LEU A 46 -7.28 1.07 -0.62
C LEU A 46 -5.95 0.33 -0.83
N ALA A 47 -5.63 -0.63 0.02
CA ALA A 47 -4.38 -1.38 -0.07
C ALA A 47 -4.34 -2.29 -1.31
N GLU A 48 -5.45 -2.96 -1.62
CA GLU A 48 -5.66 -3.76 -2.84
C GLU A 48 -5.53 -2.88 -4.09
N ALA A 49 -6.26 -1.76 -4.15
CA ALA A 49 -6.22 -0.85 -5.30
C ALA A 49 -4.81 -0.31 -5.57
N LYS A 50 -4.03 -0.02 -4.50
CA LYS A 50 -2.62 0.38 -4.63
C LYS A 50 -1.77 -0.74 -5.20
N ALA A 51 -1.97 -1.97 -4.75
CA ALA A 51 -1.24 -3.13 -5.23
C ALA A 51 -1.54 -3.36 -6.73
N ASP A 52 -2.81 -3.34 -7.11
CA ASP A 52 -3.24 -3.52 -8.50
C ASP A 52 -2.67 -2.45 -9.44
N ALA A 53 -2.69 -1.18 -9.03
CA ALA A 53 -2.12 -0.09 -9.82
C ALA A 53 -0.61 -0.26 -10.04
N ILE A 54 0.12 -0.69 -9.00
CA ILE A 54 1.56 -0.93 -9.07
C ILE A 54 1.86 -2.15 -9.94
N VAL A 55 1.14 -3.26 -9.75
CA VAL A 55 1.28 -4.47 -10.56
C VAL A 55 0.94 -4.20 -12.03
N GLY A 56 -0.07 -3.38 -12.29
CA GLY A 56 -0.43 -2.93 -13.64
C GLY A 56 0.72 -2.19 -14.32
N ARG A 57 1.34 -1.22 -13.63
CA ARG A 57 2.55 -0.51 -14.13
C ARG A 57 3.71 -1.46 -14.40
N LEU A 58 4.00 -2.36 -13.45
CA LEU A 58 5.11 -3.31 -13.57
C LEU A 58 4.96 -4.25 -14.77
N LYS A 59 3.75 -4.72 -15.06
CA LYS A 59 3.44 -5.55 -16.24
C LYS A 59 3.66 -4.81 -17.57
N ILE A 60 3.44 -3.49 -17.59
CA ILE A 60 3.62 -2.66 -18.78
C ILE A 60 5.11 -2.37 -19.02
N GLU A 61 5.87 -2.05 -17.96
CA GLU A 61 7.27 -1.64 -18.05
C GLU A 61 8.24 -2.81 -18.24
N ASN A 62 7.91 -4.03 -17.78
CA ASN A 62 8.80 -5.19 -17.85
C ASN A 62 8.03 -6.47 -18.22
N LYS A 63 7.86 -6.73 -19.51
CA LYS A 63 7.15 -7.92 -20.04
C LYS A 63 7.75 -9.28 -19.61
N GLU A 64 9.03 -9.32 -19.21
CA GLU A 64 9.77 -10.57 -18.95
C GLU A 64 10.16 -10.79 -17.48
N ILE A 65 10.21 -9.75 -16.63
CA ILE A 65 10.88 -9.84 -15.31
C ILE A 65 9.91 -10.12 -14.15
N PHE A 66 8.64 -9.74 -14.27
CA PHE A 66 7.67 -9.84 -13.18
C PHE A 66 6.67 -10.96 -13.40
N LYS A 67 7.13 -12.22 -13.30
CA LYS A 67 6.23 -13.38 -13.46
C LYS A 67 5.16 -13.49 -12.37
N LYS A 68 5.30 -12.81 -11.22
CA LYS A 68 4.26 -12.45 -10.22
C LYS A 68 4.93 -11.85 -8.98
N PRO A 69 4.38 -10.80 -8.33
CA PRO A 69 4.79 -10.49 -6.96
C PRO A 69 4.45 -11.69 -6.07
N SER A 70 5.40 -12.18 -5.29
CA SER A 70 5.21 -13.39 -4.48
C SER A 70 4.57 -13.08 -3.13
N ILE A 71 4.70 -11.84 -2.67
CA ILE A 71 4.15 -11.37 -1.40
C ILE A 71 3.76 -9.91 -1.57
N VAL A 72 2.52 -9.57 -1.23
CA VAL A 72 2.03 -8.20 -1.08
C VAL A 72 1.77 -7.97 0.40
N ILE A 73 2.53 -7.10 1.06
CA ILE A 73 2.27 -6.73 2.46
C ILE A 73 1.40 -5.49 2.43
N THR A 74 0.11 -5.66 2.67
CA THR A 74 -0.86 -4.62 3.06
C THR A 74 -0.77 -4.41 4.58
N SER A 75 -0.98 -3.21 5.13
CA SER A 75 -0.86 -2.99 6.57
C SER A 75 -1.72 -4.00 7.35
N ASP A 76 -1.10 -4.62 8.34
CA ASP A 76 -1.68 -5.49 9.38
C ASP A 76 -2.16 -6.88 8.92
N THR A 77 -2.21 -7.15 7.61
CA THR A 77 -2.57 -8.47 7.07
C THR A 77 -1.58 -8.87 5.98
N VAL A 78 -0.92 -10.01 6.17
CA VAL A 78 -0.10 -10.66 5.12
C VAL A 78 -1.04 -11.53 4.30
N GLU A 79 -1.38 -11.11 3.09
CA GLU A 79 -2.07 -11.99 2.15
C GLU A 79 -1.05 -12.75 1.32
N ASN A 80 -1.02 -14.08 1.50
CA ASN A 80 -0.28 -14.96 0.61
C ASN A 80 -1.10 -15.06 -0.68
N SER A 81 -0.67 -14.41 -1.76
CA SER A 81 -1.24 -14.67 -3.08
C SER A 81 -0.75 -16.05 -3.54
N GLU A 82 -1.32 -17.13 -2.99
CA GLU A 82 -0.99 -18.48 -3.41
C GLU A 82 -1.55 -18.72 -4.81
N SER A 83 -0.66 -18.66 -5.80
CA SER A 83 -0.89 -19.39 -7.04
C SER A 83 0.14 -20.51 -7.12
N LYS A 84 -0.36 -21.75 -7.00
CA LYS A 84 0.39 -23.01 -7.15
C LYS A 84 1.47 -22.89 -8.22
N LEU A 85 2.73 -22.90 -7.79
CA LEU A 85 3.89 -22.97 -8.69
C LEU A 85 4.03 -24.44 -9.12
N HIS A 86 3.55 -24.77 -10.31
CA HIS A 86 4.11 -25.88 -11.09
C HIS A 86 5.16 -25.28 -12.02
N GLY A 87 6.41 -25.67 -11.81
CA GLY A 87 7.48 -25.59 -12.80
C GLY A 87 8.33 -24.32 -12.81
N GLU A 88 9.63 -24.57 -12.76
CA GLU A 88 10.77 -23.74 -13.20
C GLU A 88 11.38 -22.76 -12.18
N GLU A 89 12.54 -23.20 -11.68
CA GLU A 89 13.58 -22.42 -11.02
C GLU A 89 14.02 -21.24 -11.92
N ASP A 90 14.45 -20.13 -11.30
CA ASP A 90 14.86 -18.82 -11.88
C ASP A 90 13.84 -17.66 -11.94
N ALA A 91 12.70 -17.71 -11.24
CA ALA A 91 11.89 -16.50 -11.03
C ALA A 91 12.47 -15.62 -9.90
N GLN A 92 12.95 -14.41 -10.21
CA GLN A 92 13.29 -13.41 -9.17
C GLN A 92 12.03 -13.01 -8.38
N THR A 93 11.90 -13.55 -7.17
CA THR A 93 10.85 -13.19 -6.21
C THR A 93 10.85 -11.68 -5.96
N THR A 94 9.72 -11.01 -6.24
CA THR A 94 9.52 -9.61 -5.87
C THR A 94 8.49 -9.48 -4.76
N LEU A 95 8.88 -8.81 -3.68
CA LEU A 95 8.06 -8.46 -2.54
C LEU A 95 7.56 -7.02 -2.70
N LEU A 96 6.25 -6.82 -2.74
CA LEU A 96 5.60 -5.51 -2.80
C LEU A 96 5.01 -5.20 -1.42
N ILE A 97 5.21 -3.99 -0.90
CA ILE A 97 4.63 -3.56 0.38
C ILE A 97 3.76 -2.33 0.14
N THR A 98 2.43 -2.45 0.17
CA THR A 98 1.49 -1.32 0.13
C THR A 98 0.89 -1.12 1.51
N CYS A 99 0.53 0.09 1.92
CA CYS A 99 -0.08 0.27 3.24
C CYS A 99 -1.04 1.43 3.21
N ASP A 100 -2.19 1.27 3.84
CA ASP A 100 -3.12 2.35 4.11
C ASP A 100 -3.46 2.44 5.60
N GLN A 101 -3.91 3.61 6.04
CA GLN A 101 -4.24 3.86 7.44
C GLN A 101 -5.27 4.98 7.51
N VAL A 102 -6.33 4.74 8.28
CA VAL A 102 -7.34 5.74 8.62
C VAL A 102 -7.44 5.88 10.14
N VAL A 103 -7.94 7.03 10.59
CA VAL A 103 -8.22 7.30 12.01
C VAL A 103 -9.73 7.32 12.19
N VAL A 104 -10.27 6.58 13.15
CA VAL A 104 -11.69 6.68 13.54
C VAL A 104 -11.80 7.58 14.76
N TYR A 105 -12.58 8.65 14.66
CA TYR A 105 -12.85 9.57 15.75
C TYR A 105 -14.33 9.95 15.75
N GLU A 106 -15.02 9.77 16.89
CA GLU A 106 -16.48 9.96 17.01
C GLU A 106 -17.30 9.23 15.92
N GLY A 107 -16.90 7.99 15.60
CA GLY A 107 -17.56 7.19 14.56
C GLY A 107 -17.33 7.68 13.13
N LYS A 108 -16.50 8.70 12.92
CA LYS A 108 -16.13 9.20 11.59
C LYS A 108 -14.72 8.73 11.21
N ILE A 109 -14.60 8.22 10.00
CA ILE A 109 -13.33 7.87 9.38
C ILE A 109 -12.63 9.18 8.91
N ARG A 110 -11.37 9.35 9.27
CA ARG A 110 -10.51 10.48 8.92
C ARG A 110 -9.24 9.97 8.22
N GLU A 111 -8.96 10.53 7.05
CA GLU A 111 -7.72 10.30 6.29
C GLU A 111 -6.72 11.44 6.57
N LYS A 112 -5.67 11.57 5.75
CA LYS A 112 -4.80 12.76 5.83
C LYS A 112 -5.62 14.02 5.50
N PRO A 113 -5.52 15.08 6.31
CA PRO A 113 -6.21 16.32 6.02
C PRO A 113 -5.72 16.89 4.68
N SER A 114 -6.67 17.29 3.84
CA SER A 114 -6.39 17.88 2.52
C SER A 114 -5.87 19.31 2.65
N ASN A 115 -6.08 19.98 3.78
CA ASN A 115 -5.68 21.37 4.00
C ASN A 115 -5.45 21.72 5.49
N LYS A 116 -4.89 22.90 5.74
CA LYS A 116 -4.58 23.41 7.10
C LYS A 116 -5.82 23.62 7.98
N VAL A 117 -6.98 23.91 7.38
CA VAL A 117 -8.22 24.14 8.15
C VAL A 117 -8.72 22.81 8.70
N GLU A 118 -8.84 21.80 7.84
CA GLU A 118 -9.21 20.43 8.22
C GLU A 118 -8.24 19.84 9.25
N ALA A 119 -6.93 20.06 9.06
CA ALA A 119 -5.92 19.64 10.04
C ALA A 119 -6.16 20.25 11.44
N ARG A 120 -6.53 21.54 11.50
CA ARG A 120 -6.85 22.21 12.76
C ARG A 120 -8.15 21.69 13.38
N GLU A 121 -9.15 21.38 12.58
CA GLU A 121 -10.40 20.77 13.05
C GLU A 121 -10.14 19.40 13.68
N TYR A 122 -9.30 18.57 13.05
CA TYR A 122 -8.94 17.26 13.58
C TYR A 122 -8.26 17.37 14.95
N LEU A 123 -7.36 18.36 15.12
CA LEU A 123 -6.69 18.62 16.39
C LEU A 123 -7.63 19.17 17.46
N LYS A 124 -8.57 20.06 17.10
CA LYS A 124 -9.55 20.65 18.04
C LYS A 124 -10.57 19.64 18.57
N GLY A 125 -10.91 18.61 17.79
CA GLY A 125 -11.76 17.53 18.27
C GLY A 125 -11.03 16.62 19.28
N SER A 126 -9.70 16.61 19.32
CA SER A 126 -8.96 15.60 20.10
C SER A 126 -8.71 16.00 21.57
N SER A 127 -9.41 17.04 22.07
CA SER A 127 -9.24 17.64 23.40
C SER A 127 -10.48 17.50 24.27
#